data_AF-A0A1I7YWI1-F1
#
_entry.id   AF-A0A1I7YWI1-F1
#
_cell.length_a   1.000
_cell.length_b   1.000
_cell.length_c   1.000
_cell.angle_alpha   90.00
_cell.angle_beta   90.00
_cell.angle_gamma   90.00
#
_symmetry.space_group_name_H-M   'P 1'
#
loop_
_entity.id
_entity.type
_entity.pdbx_description
1 polymer ?
#
loop_
_entity_poly.entity_id
_entity_poly.type
_entity_poly.pdbx_seq_one_letter_code
_entity_poly.pdbx_strand_id
1 'polypeptide(L)'
;MNCKDAKPKEPKAQEGITEFTAGKPGRKQNRDPRGIGRKEMYVRLSDPCSMDSVPFVFCRDVCGSLGLHAEKYDELAGTLTGRWKAAATQYAENVGLLEVNFGRDDDGWFYWIFKHGEVIDVPSIDELSALSRRYAVFIGICADSQNRNELKAVRCSREDIVLRLAPLVRSRIRHNSRFYIYPTCLRDVALTVFEMFRTCYWFKHLSIGYHGKESEEFLCAYIEKNPSISVIDLVIWPHIAAVEGHLLKLLGSPGFTYMSLPYGQKDVRISLAMINVVFERWCRAENEMDFSLYGSPGVTIEKVMSIPLPPDVTRTVEKHGTRTVIRWTRRNGWSLDYDLHGDHNMLSLSCSQKD
;
A
#
# COMPACT_ATOMS: atom_id res chain seq x y z
N MET A 1 -4.03 -29.21 -44.27
CA MET A 1 -3.71 -27.77 -44.13
C MET A 1 -2.38 -27.67 -43.40
N ASN A 2 -1.33 -27.27 -44.10
CA ASN A 2 0.05 -27.20 -43.60
C ASN A 2 0.30 -25.85 -42.93
N CYS A 3 0.58 -25.84 -41.63
CA CYS A 3 1.19 -24.69 -40.96
C CYS A 3 2.71 -24.84 -41.04
N LYS A 4 3.36 -23.93 -41.79
CA LYS A 4 4.81 -23.81 -41.88
C LYS A 4 5.31 -22.82 -40.82
N ASP A 5 6.48 -23.16 -40.30
CA ASP A 5 7.27 -22.47 -39.29
C ASP A 5 7.65 -21.04 -39.68
N ALA A 6 7.52 -20.12 -38.72
CA ALA A 6 8.11 -18.79 -38.77
C ALA A 6 9.19 -18.65 -37.67
N LYS A 7 10.45 -18.48 -38.09
CA LYS A 7 11.58 -18.15 -37.20
C LYS A 7 11.51 -16.68 -36.77
N PRO A 8 11.87 -16.32 -35.53
CA PRO A 8 12.01 -14.94 -35.10
C PRO A 8 13.33 -14.32 -35.58
N LYS A 9 13.27 -13.04 -35.96
CA LYS A 9 14.42 -12.18 -36.29
C LYS A 9 14.99 -11.55 -35.03
N GLU A 10 16.30 -11.63 -34.87
CA GLU A 10 17.07 -10.91 -33.84
C GLU A 10 17.05 -9.39 -34.06
N PRO A 11 16.97 -8.58 -32.99
CA PRO A 11 17.15 -7.14 -33.09
C PRO A 11 18.64 -6.74 -33.02
N LYS A 12 19.03 -5.84 -33.92
CA LYS A 12 20.36 -5.20 -33.94
C LYS A 12 20.45 -4.12 -32.86
N ALA A 13 21.53 -4.17 -32.08
CA ALA A 13 21.94 -3.12 -31.15
C ALA A 13 22.33 -1.83 -31.91
N GLN A 14 21.87 -0.68 -31.42
CA GLN A 14 22.37 0.64 -31.79
C GLN A 14 23.08 1.24 -30.58
N GLU A 15 24.40 1.41 -30.70
CA GLU A 15 25.23 2.18 -29.80
C GLU A 15 25.03 3.67 -30.11
N GLY A 16 24.65 4.45 -29.08
CA GLY A 16 24.57 5.90 -29.12
C GLY A 16 25.46 6.48 -28.04
N ILE A 17 26.64 6.94 -28.43
CA ILE A 17 27.60 7.70 -27.63
C ILE A 17 27.13 9.16 -27.59
N THR A 18 26.95 9.73 -26.40
CA THR A 18 26.79 11.17 -26.21
C THR A 18 27.77 11.69 -25.17
N GLU A 19 28.85 12.32 -25.67
CA GLU A 19 29.74 13.18 -24.90
C GLU A 19 29.02 14.49 -24.55
N PHE A 20 28.93 14.82 -23.26
CA PHE A 20 28.55 16.15 -22.79
C PHE A 20 29.78 16.91 -22.28
N THR A 21 30.17 17.95 -23.02
CA THR A 21 31.21 18.90 -22.67
C THR A 21 30.65 19.99 -21.74
N ALA A 22 31.27 20.14 -20.57
CA ALA A 22 30.92 21.16 -19.58
C ALA A 22 31.59 22.51 -19.91
N GLY A 23 30.79 23.50 -20.33
CA GLY A 23 31.21 24.90 -20.45
C GLY A 23 31.08 25.66 -19.12
N LYS A 24 32.19 26.20 -18.62
CA LYS A 24 32.21 27.20 -17.53
C LYS A 24 32.20 28.61 -18.12
N PRO A 25 31.38 29.56 -17.61
CA PRO A 25 31.64 30.98 -17.80
C PRO A 25 32.27 31.58 -16.54
N GLY A 26 33.44 32.21 -16.75
CA GLY A 26 34.15 32.98 -15.75
C GLY A 26 33.40 34.26 -15.35
N ARG A 27 33.52 34.63 -14.07
CA ARG A 27 33.06 35.92 -13.55
C ARG A 27 34.25 36.77 -13.12
N LYS A 28 34.22 38.00 -13.65
CA LYS A 28 35.20 39.08 -13.50
C LYS A 28 35.37 39.50 -12.04
N GLN A 29 36.63 39.72 -11.67
CA GLN A 29 37.04 40.50 -10.50
C GLN A 29 36.76 41.98 -10.75
N ASN A 30 36.23 42.68 -9.73
CA ASN A 30 36.40 44.11 -9.56
C ASN A 30 36.68 44.40 -8.08
N ARG A 31 37.84 45.02 -7.83
CA ARG A 31 38.18 45.84 -6.65
C ARG A 31 37.36 47.14 -6.75
N ASP A 32 37.07 48.00 -5.77
CA ASP A 32 37.55 48.37 -4.41
C ASP A 32 36.47 49.39 -3.89
N PRO A 33 36.66 50.25 -2.87
CA PRO A 33 37.01 50.07 -1.46
C PRO A 33 35.96 50.67 -0.47
N ARG A 34 36.13 50.34 0.82
CA ARG A 34 35.92 51.21 2.00
C ARG A 34 34.58 51.98 2.13
N GLY A 35 33.68 51.40 2.92
CA GLY A 35 32.65 52.13 3.66
C GLY A 35 32.55 51.60 5.09
N ILE A 36 33.14 52.31 6.05
CA ILE A 36 32.98 52.06 7.48
C ILE A 36 31.60 52.59 7.87
N GLY A 37 30.58 51.74 7.75
CA GLY A 37 29.24 51.98 8.28
C GLY A 37 29.06 51.22 9.59
N ARG A 38 28.71 51.93 10.66
CA ARG A 38 28.30 51.36 11.95
C ARG A 38 27.27 50.24 11.73
N LYS A 39 27.65 48.99 12.01
CA LYS A 39 26.70 47.88 12.12
C LYS A 39 25.97 48.04 13.44
N GLU A 40 24.78 48.63 13.39
CA GLU A 40 23.76 48.34 14.39
C GLU A 40 23.49 46.84 14.35
N MET A 41 23.95 46.16 15.40
CA MET A 41 23.75 44.75 15.61
C MET A 41 22.29 44.56 16.05
N TYR A 42 21.35 44.71 15.12
CA TYR A 42 20.01 44.18 15.30
C TYR A 42 20.16 42.66 15.37
N VAL A 43 20.25 42.14 16.59
CA VAL A 43 19.89 40.75 16.87
C VAL A 43 18.43 40.64 16.43
N ARG A 44 18.21 40.23 15.17
CA ARG A 44 16.92 39.71 14.75
C ARG A 44 16.66 38.56 15.72
N LEU A 45 15.81 38.83 16.71
CA LEU A 45 15.16 37.80 17.49
C LEU A 45 14.54 36.88 16.44
N SER A 46 15.21 35.75 16.22
CA SER A 46 14.74 34.68 15.38
C SER A 46 13.29 34.44 15.78
N ASP A 47 12.40 34.56 14.79
CA ASP A 47 10.97 34.38 14.96
C ASP A 47 10.76 33.15 15.86
N PRO A 48 10.17 33.28 17.06
CA PRO A 48 10.08 32.18 18.02
C PRO A 48 9.28 30.98 17.48
N CYS A 49 8.63 31.15 16.32
CA CYS A 49 7.97 30.08 15.56
C CYS A 49 8.84 29.49 14.42
N SER A 50 10.13 29.80 14.34
CA SER A 50 11.00 29.21 13.32
C SER A 50 11.21 27.71 13.58
N MET A 51 10.70 26.92 12.65
CA MET A 51 10.86 25.46 12.61
C MET A 51 12.33 25.00 12.46
N ASP A 52 13.26 25.93 12.24
CA ASP A 52 14.71 25.65 12.11
C ASP A 52 15.40 25.37 13.45
N SER A 53 14.72 25.64 14.57
CA SER A 53 15.21 25.35 15.92
C SER A 53 15.18 23.86 16.26
N VAL A 54 14.37 23.06 15.56
CA VAL A 54 14.17 21.63 15.81
C VAL A 54 15.45 20.84 15.53
N PRO A 55 15.89 19.92 16.41
CA PRO A 55 17.07 19.11 16.16
C PRO A 55 16.96 18.30 14.86
N PHE A 56 18.05 18.22 14.10
CA PHE A 56 18.06 17.48 12.83
C PHE A 56 17.67 16.01 13.00
N VAL A 57 18.07 15.38 14.11
CA VAL A 57 17.72 13.99 14.43
C VAL A 57 16.20 13.81 14.51
N PHE A 58 15.49 14.74 15.16
CA PHE A 58 14.03 14.71 15.23
C PHE A 58 13.41 14.86 13.84
N CYS A 59 13.87 15.84 13.05
CA CYS A 59 13.38 16.04 11.67
C CYS A 59 13.53 14.76 10.85
N ARG A 60 14.68 14.11 10.97
CA ARG A 60 15.00 12.85 10.30
C ARG A 60 14.15 11.68 10.81
N ASP A 61 13.88 11.58 12.10
CA ASP A 61 13.00 10.55 12.66
C ASP A 61 11.55 10.73 12.20
N VAL A 62 11.07 11.99 12.14
CA VAL A 62 9.76 12.32 11.58
C VAL A 62 9.70 11.94 10.11
N CYS A 63 10.66 12.37 9.28
CA CYS A 63 10.72 11.95 7.87
C CYS A 63 10.66 10.43 7.75
N GLY A 64 11.48 9.69 8.49
CA GLY A 64 11.49 8.23 8.47
C GLY A 64 10.16 7.56 8.87
N SER A 65 9.35 8.23 9.67
CA SER A 65 8.02 7.76 10.08
C SER A 65 6.95 7.91 8.98
N LEU A 66 7.17 8.80 8.00
CA LEU A 66 6.19 9.06 6.93
C LEU A 66 6.08 7.89 5.94
N GLY A 67 7.13 7.07 5.80
CA GLY A 67 7.12 5.90 4.93
C GLY A 67 6.92 6.23 3.45
N LEU A 68 7.40 7.40 3.00
CA LEU A 68 7.23 7.87 1.62
C LEU A 68 8.22 7.20 0.66
N HIS A 69 7.92 7.29 -0.64
CA HIS A 69 8.84 6.97 -1.72
C HIS A 69 9.89 8.08 -1.92
N ALA A 70 11.00 7.76 -2.59
CA ALA A 70 12.10 8.68 -2.82
C ALA A 70 11.62 9.95 -3.55
N GLU A 71 10.76 9.83 -4.56
CA GLU A 71 10.23 10.97 -5.32
C GLU A 71 9.40 11.89 -4.42
N LYS A 72 8.62 11.32 -3.50
CA LYS A 72 7.82 12.10 -2.54
C LYS A 72 8.68 12.78 -1.47
N TYR A 73 9.80 12.19 -1.08
CA TYR A 73 10.77 12.90 -0.26
C TYR A 73 11.46 14.03 -1.01
N ASP A 74 11.73 13.86 -2.30
CA ASP A 74 12.30 14.92 -3.14
C ASP A 74 11.33 16.11 -3.30
N GLU A 75 10.06 15.84 -3.59
CA GLU A 75 8.98 16.83 -3.57
C GLU A 75 8.91 17.56 -2.22
N LEU A 76 8.97 16.80 -1.12
CA LEU A 76 8.97 17.35 0.23
C LEU A 76 10.21 18.21 0.51
N ALA A 77 11.39 17.80 0.03
CA ALA A 77 12.62 18.58 0.14
C ALA A 77 12.58 19.88 -0.69
N GLY A 78 11.83 19.88 -1.80
CA GLY A 78 11.58 21.07 -2.62
C GLY A 78 10.72 22.12 -1.90
N THR A 79 9.84 21.69 -1.00
CA THR A 79 8.89 22.57 -0.28
C THR A 79 9.37 23.00 1.11
N LEU A 80 10.14 22.15 1.79
CA LEU A 80 10.66 22.43 3.12
C LEU A 80 11.93 23.31 3.10
N THR A 81 12.30 23.82 4.26
CA THR A 81 13.50 24.64 4.47
C THR A 81 14.37 24.11 5.60
N GLY A 82 15.60 24.64 5.71
CA GLY A 82 16.53 24.34 6.81
C GLY A 82 16.77 22.85 7.06
N ARG A 83 16.68 22.43 8.33
CA ARG A 83 16.96 21.05 8.76
C ARG A 83 15.93 20.04 8.27
N TRP A 84 14.69 20.49 8.08
CA TRP A 84 13.61 19.68 7.53
C TRP A 84 13.87 19.32 6.07
N LYS A 85 14.29 20.30 5.26
CA LYS A 85 14.75 20.06 3.89
C LYS A 85 15.91 19.07 3.87
N ALA A 86 16.94 19.31 4.68
CA ALA A 86 18.11 18.42 4.73
C ALA A 86 17.72 16.97 5.10
N ALA A 87 16.76 16.80 6.02
CA ALA A 87 16.28 15.49 6.42
C ALA A 87 15.52 14.80 5.28
N ALA A 88 14.63 15.52 4.61
CA ALA A 88 13.90 15.02 3.44
C ALA A 88 14.84 14.66 2.29
N THR A 89 15.81 15.52 1.94
CA THR A 89 16.84 15.23 0.93
C THR A 89 17.62 13.98 1.27
N GLN A 90 18.05 13.83 2.54
CA GLN A 90 18.76 12.62 2.96
C GLN A 90 17.91 11.36 2.77
N TYR A 91 16.60 11.41 3.00
CA TYR A 91 15.73 10.27 2.71
C TYR A 91 15.55 10.03 1.21
N ALA A 92 15.35 11.08 0.40
CA ALA A 92 15.22 10.96 -1.04
C ALA A 92 16.44 10.25 -1.67
N GLU A 93 17.64 10.57 -1.19
CA GLU A 93 18.89 9.99 -1.70
C GLU A 93 19.18 8.57 -1.22
N ASN A 94 18.74 8.21 0.00
CA ASN A 94 19.22 6.99 0.66
C ASN A 94 18.15 5.92 0.85
N VAL A 95 16.85 6.24 0.77
CA VAL A 95 15.79 5.28 1.09
C VAL A 95 15.76 4.12 0.09
N GLY A 96 15.89 2.91 0.62
CA GLY A 96 15.70 1.65 -0.09
C GLY A 96 14.40 1.02 0.36
N LEU A 97 13.37 1.11 -0.48
CA LEU A 97 12.10 0.46 -0.24
C LEU A 97 12.15 -0.98 -0.78
N LEU A 98 12.11 -1.90 0.16
CA LEU A 98 12.26 -3.33 -0.07
C LEU A 98 10.93 -4.05 0.13
N GLU A 99 10.71 -5.09 -0.64
CA GLU A 99 9.66 -6.06 -0.39
C GLU A 99 10.30 -7.45 -0.37
N VAL A 100 9.89 -8.27 0.59
CA VAL A 100 10.40 -9.63 0.75
C VAL A 100 9.31 -10.62 0.37
N ASN A 101 9.66 -11.62 -0.43
CA ASN A 101 8.78 -12.73 -0.72
C ASN A 101 9.36 -14.02 -0.14
N PHE A 102 8.50 -14.83 0.47
CA PHE A 102 8.83 -16.14 1.01
C PHE A 102 8.15 -17.24 0.19
N GLY A 103 8.88 -18.33 -0.04
CA GLY A 103 8.30 -19.49 -0.70
C GLY A 103 9.06 -20.78 -0.41
N ARG A 104 8.54 -21.87 -0.97
CA ARG A 104 9.14 -23.19 -0.93
C ARG A 104 8.81 -23.93 -2.23
N ASP A 105 9.81 -24.60 -2.77
CA ASP A 105 9.68 -25.50 -3.91
C ASP A 105 10.39 -26.83 -3.60
N ASP A 106 10.69 -27.61 -4.65
CA ASP A 106 11.34 -28.92 -4.53
C ASP A 106 12.79 -28.83 -3.98
N ASP A 107 13.47 -27.69 -4.16
CA ASP A 107 14.83 -27.46 -3.63
C ASP A 107 14.80 -26.94 -2.18
N GLY A 108 13.61 -26.72 -1.61
CA GLY A 108 13.41 -26.27 -0.24
C GLY A 108 13.01 -24.80 -0.13
N TRP A 109 13.32 -24.20 1.01
CA TRP A 109 12.89 -22.84 1.33
C TRP A 109 13.74 -21.80 0.61
N PHE A 110 13.10 -20.71 0.25
CA PHE A 110 13.76 -19.57 -0.35
C PHE A 110 13.11 -18.26 0.05
N TYR A 111 13.86 -17.18 -0.18
CA TYR A 111 13.30 -15.85 -0.26
C TYR A 111 13.88 -15.10 -1.45
N TRP A 112 13.18 -14.07 -1.89
CA TRP A 112 13.79 -13.02 -2.71
C TRP A 112 13.36 -11.66 -2.20
N ILE A 113 14.16 -10.66 -2.55
CA ILE A 113 13.91 -9.27 -2.20
C ILE A 113 13.92 -8.46 -3.47
N PHE A 114 12.90 -7.65 -3.65
CA PHE A 114 12.88 -6.66 -4.70
C PHE A 114 12.94 -5.26 -4.11
N LYS A 115 13.65 -4.38 -4.81
CA LYS A 115 13.63 -2.95 -4.57
C LYS A 115 12.68 -2.34 -5.58
N HIS A 116 11.75 -1.51 -5.13
CA HIS A 116 10.74 -0.93 -6.02
C HIS A 116 11.41 -0.21 -7.19
N GLY A 117 11.06 -0.56 -8.43
CA GLY A 117 11.60 0.02 -9.66
C GLY A 117 12.92 -0.58 -10.18
N GLU A 118 13.53 -1.55 -9.48
CA GLU A 118 14.84 -2.09 -9.86
C GLU A 118 14.91 -3.61 -9.67
N VAL A 119 15.43 -4.31 -10.68
CA VAL A 119 15.89 -5.70 -10.52
C VAL A 119 17.29 -5.64 -9.92
N ILE A 120 17.39 -5.94 -8.63
CA ILE A 120 18.67 -5.99 -7.91
C ILE A 120 19.13 -7.44 -7.76
N ASP A 121 20.45 -7.63 -7.64
CA ASP A 121 20.96 -8.89 -7.08
C ASP A 121 20.39 -9.05 -5.67
N VAL A 122 19.81 -10.21 -5.38
CA VAL A 122 19.11 -10.44 -4.12
C VAL A 122 20.14 -10.52 -3.00
N PRO A 123 20.14 -9.58 -2.04
CA PRO A 123 21.10 -9.57 -0.95
C PRO A 123 20.85 -10.75 -0.01
N SER A 124 21.95 -11.36 0.44
CA SER A 124 21.95 -12.30 1.55
C SER A 124 21.45 -11.65 2.85
N ILE A 125 21.09 -12.47 3.84
CA ILE A 125 20.66 -11.99 5.16
C ILE A 125 21.75 -11.13 5.83
N ASP A 126 23.02 -11.47 5.63
CA ASP A 126 24.14 -10.74 6.22
C ASP A 126 24.36 -9.39 5.54
N GLU A 127 24.21 -9.32 4.21
CA GLU A 127 24.23 -8.06 3.47
C GLU A 127 23.06 -7.14 3.87
N LEU A 128 21.85 -7.70 3.99
CA LEU A 128 20.70 -6.96 4.51
C LEU A 128 20.95 -6.44 5.92
N SER A 129 21.60 -7.23 6.76
CA SER A 129 21.94 -6.85 8.13
C SER A 129 22.91 -5.66 8.18
N ALA A 130 23.82 -5.57 7.22
CA ALA A 130 24.77 -4.47 7.07
C ALA A 130 24.13 -3.17 6.56
N LEU A 131 22.98 -3.24 5.87
CA LEU A 131 22.27 -2.03 5.42
C LEU A 131 21.79 -1.16 6.59
N SER A 132 21.78 0.16 6.36
CA SER A 132 21.26 1.12 7.33
C SER A 132 19.80 0.83 7.67
N ARG A 133 19.52 0.48 8.93
CA ARG A 133 18.16 0.25 9.46
C ARG A 133 17.21 1.43 9.26
N ARG A 134 17.77 2.63 9.08
CA ARG A 134 17.00 3.86 8.89
C ARG A 134 16.46 3.99 7.47
N TYR A 135 17.23 3.52 6.49
CA TYR A 135 16.97 3.76 5.08
C TYR A 135 16.54 2.49 4.33
N ALA A 136 16.94 1.29 4.76
CA ALA A 136 16.44 0.03 4.25
C ALA A 136 15.11 -0.33 4.95
N VAL A 137 14.00 -0.05 4.30
CA VAL A 137 12.63 -0.16 4.84
C VAL A 137 11.87 -1.24 4.09
N PHE A 138 11.21 -2.15 4.82
CA PHE A 138 10.32 -3.14 4.20
C PHE A 138 8.90 -2.59 4.06
N ILE A 139 8.48 -2.32 2.83
CA ILE A 139 7.14 -1.81 2.51
C ILE A 139 6.14 -2.93 2.20
N GLY A 140 6.62 -4.17 2.05
CA GLY A 140 5.79 -5.29 1.65
C GLY A 140 6.37 -6.61 2.08
N ILE A 141 5.48 -7.51 2.45
CA ILE A 141 5.76 -8.92 2.65
C ILE A 141 4.82 -9.71 1.78
N CYS A 142 5.37 -10.69 1.07
CA CYS A 142 4.63 -11.57 0.19
C CYS A 142 4.94 -13.04 0.52
N ALA A 143 3.98 -13.93 0.30
CA ALA A 143 4.23 -15.36 0.27
C ALA A 143 3.53 -15.99 -0.93
N ASP A 144 4.31 -16.58 -1.84
CA ASP A 144 3.82 -17.23 -3.05
C ASP A 144 4.44 -18.64 -3.18
N SER A 145 3.75 -19.53 -3.89
CA SER A 145 4.25 -20.86 -4.25
C SER A 145 5.12 -20.86 -5.50
N GLN A 146 5.01 -19.83 -6.33
CA GLN A 146 5.73 -19.76 -7.59
C GLN A 146 6.87 -18.75 -7.50
N ASN A 147 8.10 -19.17 -7.82
CA ASN A 147 9.16 -18.25 -8.23
C ASN A 147 8.83 -17.71 -9.64
N ARG A 148 7.76 -16.91 -9.73
CA ARG A 148 7.18 -16.44 -11.00
C ARG A 148 8.14 -15.63 -11.85
N ASN A 149 9.18 -15.10 -11.24
CA ASN A 149 10.03 -14.11 -11.88
C ASN A 149 11.35 -14.69 -12.39
N GLU A 150 11.59 -16.01 -12.27
CA GLU A 150 12.91 -16.62 -12.53
C GLU A 150 14.06 -15.86 -11.81
N LEU A 151 13.71 -15.10 -10.76
CA LEU A 151 14.65 -14.24 -10.07
C LEU A 151 15.61 -15.12 -9.29
N LYS A 152 16.81 -14.58 -9.06
CA LYS A 152 17.83 -15.15 -8.18
C LYS A 152 17.29 -15.25 -6.76
N ALA A 153 16.54 -16.30 -6.46
CA ALA A 153 16.08 -16.61 -5.12
C ALA A 153 17.27 -17.05 -4.28
N VAL A 154 17.32 -16.63 -3.03
CA VAL A 154 18.32 -17.10 -2.08
C VAL A 154 17.75 -18.34 -1.40
N ARG A 155 18.39 -19.48 -1.66
CA ARG A 155 18.09 -20.76 -0.99
C ARG A 155 18.56 -20.69 0.46
N CYS A 156 17.73 -21.17 1.37
CA CYS A 156 18.04 -21.15 2.80
C CYS A 156 17.24 -22.22 3.56
N SER A 157 17.56 -22.41 4.83
CA SER A 157 16.72 -23.21 5.73
C SER A 157 15.46 -22.44 6.14
N ARG A 158 14.43 -23.16 6.61
CA ARG A 158 13.27 -22.52 7.27
C ARG A 158 13.71 -21.73 8.49
N GLU A 159 14.69 -22.26 9.22
CA GLU A 159 15.23 -21.68 10.44
C GLU A 159 15.95 -20.35 10.16
N ASP A 160 16.67 -20.22 9.05
CA ASP A 160 17.25 -18.94 8.62
C ASP A 160 16.18 -17.88 8.38
N ILE A 161 15.07 -18.26 7.73
CA ILE A 161 13.95 -17.35 7.50
C ILE A 161 13.33 -16.92 8.84
N VAL A 162 12.97 -17.90 9.68
CA VAL A 162 12.22 -17.65 10.93
C VAL A 162 13.07 -16.95 11.99
N LEU A 163 14.32 -17.38 12.17
CA LEU A 163 15.18 -16.95 13.27
C LEU A 163 16.08 -15.76 12.93
N ARG A 164 16.39 -15.53 11.63
CA ARG A 164 17.29 -14.44 11.21
C ARG A 164 16.56 -13.40 10.37
N LEU A 165 15.94 -13.81 9.26
CA LEU A 165 15.36 -12.88 8.31
C LEU A 165 14.10 -12.18 8.86
N ALA A 166 13.13 -12.92 9.41
CA ALA A 166 11.89 -12.34 9.89
C ALA A 166 12.06 -11.32 11.03
N PRO A 167 12.93 -11.53 12.05
CA PRO A 167 13.25 -10.47 13.02
C PRO A 167 13.84 -9.22 12.37
N LEU A 168 14.74 -9.39 11.39
CA LEU A 168 15.31 -8.26 10.65
C LEU A 168 14.23 -7.49 9.91
N VAL A 169 13.36 -8.19 9.17
CA VAL A 169 12.24 -7.58 8.44
C VAL A 169 11.31 -6.85 9.40
N ARG A 170 10.85 -7.51 10.47
CA ARG A 170 9.95 -6.90 11.48
C ARG A 170 10.50 -5.60 12.07
N SER A 171 11.80 -5.53 12.34
CA SER A 171 12.43 -4.33 12.90
C SER A 171 12.49 -3.13 11.93
N ARG A 172 12.24 -3.37 10.63
CA ARG A 172 12.38 -2.42 9.53
C ARG A 172 11.09 -2.20 8.73
N ILE A 173 10.00 -2.87 9.10
CA ILE A 173 8.66 -2.55 8.61
C ILE A 173 8.24 -1.18 9.13
N ARG A 174 7.48 -0.45 8.34
CA ARG A 174 6.90 0.84 8.73
C ARG A 174 5.39 0.77 8.67
N HIS A 175 4.77 1.80 9.21
CA HIS A 175 3.35 2.02 9.02
C HIS A 175 3.10 2.18 7.50
N ASN A 176 1.94 1.71 7.02
CA ASN A 176 1.59 1.66 5.59
C ASN A 176 2.27 0.54 4.78
N SER A 177 2.99 -0.39 5.42
CA SER A 177 3.46 -1.59 4.72
C SER A 177 2.30 -2.52 4.34
N ARG A 178 2.57 -3.46 3.44
CA ARG A 178 1.62 -4.41 2.89
C ARG A 178 1.95 -5.84 3.31
N PHE A 179 0.92 -6.68 3.40
CA PHE A 179 1.05 -8.09 3.72
C PHE A 179 0.19 -8.92 2.75
N TYR A 180 0.85 -9.71 1.91
CA TYR A 180 0.26 -10.50 0.84
C TYR A 180 0.53 -11.99 1.08
N ILE A 181 -0.52 -12.78 1.18
CA ILE A 181 -0.42 -14.24 1.13
C ILE A 181 -1.26 -14.69 -0.04
N TYR A 182 -0.62 -15.15 -1.12
CA TYR A 182 -1.35 -15.57 -2.30
C TYR A 182 -2.21 -16.82 -1.99
N PRO A 183 -3.39 -16.96 -2.63
CA PRO A 183 -4.22 -18.16 -2.48
C PRO A 183 -3.52 -19.43 -2.98
N THR A 184 -2.59 -19.28 -3.93
CA THR A 184 -1.79 -20.37 -4.49
C THR A 184 -0.62 -20.77 -3.59
N CYS A 185 -0.31 -20.00 -2.55
CA CYS A 185 0.82 -20.25 -1.65
C CYS A 185 0.71 -21.65 -1.01
N LEU A 186 1.84 -22.34 -0.85
CA LEU A 186 1.84 -23.61 -0.14
C LEU A 186 1.43 -23.39 1.31
N ARG A 187 0.55 -24.25 1.83
CA ARG A 187 -0.04 -24.07 3.16
C ARG A 187 1.01 -23.90 4.25
N ASP A 188 2.06 -24.72 4.25
CA ASP A 188 3.11 -24.63 5.27
C ASP A 188 3.94 -23.33 5.22
N VAL A 189 4.10 -22.76 4.02
CA VAL A 189 4.69 -21.42 3.84
C VAL A 189 3.76 -20.36 4.42
N ALA A 190 2.49 -20.36 4.04
CA ALA A 190 1.50 -19.42 4.54
C ALA A 190 1.41 -19.44 6.07
N LEU A 191 1.32 -20.64 6.68
CA LEU A 191 1.29 -20.81 8.13
C LEU A 191 2.56 -20.27 8.82
N THR A 192 3.73 -20.55 8.25
CA THR A 192 5.00 -20.03 8.79
C THR A 192 5.03 -18.50 8.73
N VAL A 193 4.54 -17.89 7.65
CA VAL A 193 4.50 -16.44 7.52
C VAL A 193 3.48 -15.81 8.49
N PHE A 194 2.30 -16.41 8.67
CA PHE A 194 1.37 -15.96 9.72
C PHE A 194 2.02 -15.99 11.10
N GLU A 195 2.74 -17.07 11.44
CA GLU A 195 3.43 -17.19 12.72
C GLU A 195 4.50 -16.10 12.92
N MET A 196 5.35 -15.88 11.91
CA MET A 196 6.43 -14.89 11.96
C MET A 196 5.90 -13.46 12.21
N PHE A 197 4.75 -13.13 11.64
CA PHE A 197 4.20 -11.77 11.63
C PHE A 197 2.92 -11.60 12.46
N ARG A 198 2.52 -12.59 13.26
CA ARG A 198 1.29 -12.57 14.08
C ARG A 198 1.15 -11.38 15.04
N THR A 199 2.27 -10.79 15.46
CA THR A 199 2.33 -9.63 16.38
C THR A 199 2.69 -8.33 15.67
N CYS A 200 2.80 -8.33 14.35
CA CYS A 200 3.26 -7.19 13.56
C CYS A 200 2.06 -6.39 13.01
N TYR A 201 1.45 -5.54 13.83
CA TYR A 201 0.23 -4.77 13.51
C TYR A 201 0.49 -3.46 12.74
N TRP A 202 1.48 -3.45 11.84
CA TRP A 202 1.90 -2.25 11.09
C TRP A 202 1.41 -2.22 9.63
N PHE A 203 0.83 -3.31 9.13
CA PHE A 203 0.36 -3.43 7.77
C PHE A 203 -0.99 -2.73 7.63
N LYS A 204 -1.08 -1.75 6.72
CA LYS A 204 -2.35 -1.12 6.38
C LYS A 204 -3.11 -1.86 5.30
N HIS A 205 -2.39 -2.62 4.49
CA HIS A 205 -2.94 -3.40 3.39
C HIS A 205 -2.71 -4.87 3.69
N LEU A 206 -3.82 -5.61 3.81
CA LEU A 206 -3.83 -7.05 3.90
C LEU A 206 -4.44 -7.63 2.64
N SER A 207 -3.73 -8.50 1.94
CA SER A 207 -4.30 -9.39 0.93
C SER A 207 -4.01 -10.82 1.37
N ILE A 208 -5.04 -11.58 1.72
CA ILE A 208 -4.87 -12.87 2.36
C ILE A 208 -5.68 -13.91 1.58
N GLY A 209 -5.04 -15.00 1.19
CA GLY A 209 -5.71 -16.23 0.74
C GLY A 209 -6.15 -17.09 1.92
N TYR A 210 -7.26 -17.82 1.76
CA TYR A 210 -7.72 -18.74 2.81
C TYR A 210 -6.86 -20.00 2.88
N HIS A 211 -6.28 -20.28 4.05
CA HIS A 211 -5.40 -21.44 4.32
C HIS A 211 -5.90 -22.32 5.48
N GLY A 212 -7.18 -22.17 5.83
CA GLY A 212 -7.81 -22.83 6.97
C GLY A 212 -7.93 -21.94 8.20
N LYS A 213 -8.17 -22.56 9.36
CA LYS A 213 -8.45 -21.89 10.63
C LYS A 213 -7.38 -20.86 11.03
N GLU A 214 -6.12 -21.14 10.73
CA GLU A 214 -5.01 -20.26 11.07
C GLU A 214 -5.08 -18.92 10.33
N SER A 215 -5.57 -18.91 9.08
CA SER A 215 -5.80 -17.66 8.34
C SER A 215 -6.93 -16.84 8.95
N GLU A 216 -8.00 -17.50 9.42
CA GLU A 216 -9.12 -16.86 10.13
C GLU A 216 -8.65 -16.23 11.44
N GLU A 217 -7.94 -17.00 12.27
CA GLU A 217 -7.41 -16.55 13.55
C GLU A 217 -6.44 -15.37 13.37
N PHE A 218 -5.57 -15.45 12.36
CA PHE A 218 -4.69 -14.34 11.99
C PHE A 218 -5.48 -13.10 11.60
N LEU A 219 -6.41 -13.20 10.64
CA LEU A 219 -7.19 -12.07 10.13
C LEU A 219 -8.01 -11.41 11.25
N CYS A 220 -8.74 -12.19 12.04
CA CYS A 220 -9.56 -11.67 13.14
C CYS A 220 -8.69 -10.96 14.18
N ALA A 221 -7.61 -11.59 14.65
CA ALA A 221 -6.70 -10.97 15.61
C ALA A 221 -6.05 -9.69 15.07
N TYR A 222 -5.79 -9.64 13.75
CA TYR A 222 -5.21 -8.48 13.10
C TYR A 222 -6.20 -7.31 13.02
N ILE A 223 -7.45 -7.56 12.61
CA ILE A 223 -8.52 -6.56 12.59
C ILE A 223 -8.79 -6.01 13.99
N GLU A 224 -8.76 -6.86 15.03
CA GLU A 224 -8.99 -6.43 16.41
C GLU A 224 -7.90 -5.50 16.94
N LYS A 225 -6.63 -5.79 16.61
CA LYS A 225 -5.46 -5.11 17.20
C LYS A 225 -4.90 -4.00 16.34
N ASN A 226 -5.27 -3.93 15.06
CA ASN A 226 -4.80 -2.90 14.15
C ASN A 226 -5.95 -1.99 13.66
N PRO A 227 -6.20 -0.86 14.33
CA PRO A 227 -7.21 0.10 13.89
C PRO A 227 -6.80 0.91 12.64
N SER A 228 -5.56 0.75 12.17
CA SER A 228 -5.01 1.52 11.04
C SER A 228 -5.17 0.83 9.68
N ILE A 229 -5.73 -0.38 9.64
CA ILE A 229 -6.01 -1.10 8.39
C ILE A 229 -6.87 -0.21 7.50
N SER A 230 -6.41 0.02 6.27
CA SER A 230 -7.14 0.79 5.27
C SER A 230 -7.60 -0.06 4.11
N VAL A 231 -6.92 -1.17 3.84
CA VAL A 231 -7.16 -2.03 2.67
C VAL A 231 -7.22 -3.50 3.10
N ILE A 232 -8.30 -4.19 2.73
CA ILE A 232 -8.40 -5.65 2.80
C ILE A 232 -8.75 -6.22 1.43
N ASP A 233 -8.06 -7.28 1.05
CA ASP A 233 -8.34 -8.09 -0.13
C ASP A 233 -8.36 -9.57 0.28
N LEU A 234 -9.53 -10.21 0.16
CA LEU A 234 -9.72 -11.61 0.53
C LEU A 234 -9.86 -12.45 -0.74
N VAL A 235 -9.02 -13.48 -0.88
CA VAL A 235 -9.00 -14.33 -2.07
C VAL A 235 -9.35 -15.79 -1.72
N ILE A 236 -10.44 -16.32 -2.33
CA ILE A 236 -10.98 -17.68 -2.10
C ILE A 236 -11.37 -17.94 -0.63
N TRP A 237 -12.04 -16.98 0.01
CA TRP A 237 -12.47 -17.11 1.40
C TRP A 237 -13.87 -17.71 1.51
N PRO A 238 -14.08 -18.83 2.23
CA PRO A 238 -15.41 -19.33 2.50
C PRO A 238 -16.21 -18.35 3.37
N HIS A 239 -17.54 -18.44 3.31
CA HIS A 239 -18.38 -17.66 4.21
C HIS A 239 -18.27 -18.16 5.66
N ILE A 240 -17.77 -17.30 6.55
CA ILE A 240 -17.58 -17.59 7.97
C ILE A 240 -18.16 -16.43 8.79
N ALA A 241 -19.16 -16.71 9.62
CA ALA A 241 -19.88 -15.69 10.39
C ALA A 241 -18.98 -14.87 11.33
N ALA A 242 -17.99 -15.52 11.96
CA ALA A 242 -17.03 -14.83 12.83
C ALA A 242 -16.18 -13.82 12.06
N VAL A 243 -15.74 -14.16 10.85
CA VAL A 243 -14.98 -13.26 9.98
C VAL A 243 -15.86 -12.10 9.51
N GLU A 244 -17.10 -12.37 9.10
CA GLU A 244 -18.04 -11.32 8.71
C GLU A 244 -18.26 -10.28 9.82
N GLY A 245 -18.40 -10.71 11.08
CA GLY A 245 -18.52 -9.80 12.22
C GLY A 245 -17.33 -8.83 12.35
N HIS A 246 -16.11 -9.31 12.11
CA HIS A 246 -14.90 -8.47 12.11
C HIS A 246 -14.84 -7.53 10.90
N LEU A 247 -15.23 -8.02 9.72
CA LEU A 247 -15.30 -7.19 8.51
C LEU A 247 -16.31 -6.05 8.67
N LEU A 248 -17.47 -6.29 9.29
CA LEU A 248 -18.47 -5.26 9.60
C LEU A 248 -17.90 -4.17 10.52
N LYS A 249 -17.16 -4.56 11.57
CA LYS A 249 -16.48 -3.61 12.46
C LYS A 249 -15.47 -2.76 11.70
N LEU A 250 -14.70 -3.39 10.80
CA LEU A 250 -13.70 -2.69 10.00
C LEU A 250 -14.34 -1.71 9.00
N LEU A 251 -15.41 -2.12 8.30
CA LEU A 251 -16.14 -1.27 7.34
C LEU A 251 -16.65 0.04 7.99
N GLY A 252 -17.06 -0.03 9.25
CA GLY A 252 -17.50 1.12 10.03
C GLY A 252 -16.36 2.03 10.52
N SER A 253 -15.10 1.66 10.32
CA SER A 253 -13.95 2.41 10.84
C SER A 253 -13.60 3.61 9.93
N PRO A 254 -13.35 4.82 10.48
CA PRO A 254 -13.14 6.03 9.67
C PRO A 254 -11.99 5.98 8.67
N GLY A 255 -10.91 5.25 9.00
CA GLY A 255 -9.71 5.14 8.15
C GLY A 255 -9.73 4.02 7.12
N PHE A 256 -10.82 3.24 7.04
CA PHE A 256 -10.91 2.11 6.13
C PHE A 256 -11.41 2.54 4.76
N THR A 257 -10.67 2.26 3.69
CA THR A 257 -10.93 2.83 2.35
C THR A 257 -11.22 1.78 1.28
N TYR A 258 -10.73 0.54 1.44
CA TYR A 258 -10.89 -0.46 0.38
C TYR A 258 -11.13 -1.86 0.92
N MET A 259 -12.15 -2.54 0.39
CA MET A 259 -12.38 -3.96 0.62
C MET A 259 -12.62 -4.69 -0.71
N SER A 260 -11.94 -5.80 -0.91
CA SER A 260 -12.19 -6.76 -1.99
C SER A 260 -12.51 -8.12 -1.37
N LEU A 261 -13.63 -8.69 -1.80
CA LEU A 261 -14.10 -10.02 -1.44
C LEU A 261 -14.08 -10.93 -2.69
N PRO A 262 -13.89 -12.24 -2.51
CA PRO A 262 -13.79 -13.18 -3.62
C PRO A 262 -15.07 -13.31 -4.45
N TYR A 263 -14.90 -13.79 -5.69
CA TYR A 263 -15.96 -13.93 -6.69
C TYR A 263 -16.45 -15.39 -6.81
N GLY A 264 -16.86 -16.01 -5.70
CA GLY A 264 -17.28 -17.41 -5.66
C GLY A 264 -18.63 -17.62 -4.99
N GLN A 265 -19.40 -18.61 -5.45
CA GLN A 265 -20.70 -18.90 -4.86
C GLN A 265 -20.62 -19.41 -3.40
N LYS A 266 -19.55 -20.13 -3.04
CA LYS A 266 -19.37 -20.65 -1.68
C LYS A 266 -18.58 -19.70 -0.78
N ASP A 267 -18.18 -18.58 -1.33
CA ASP A 267 -17.27 -17.66 -0.69
C ASP A 267 -18.01 -16.60 0.12
N VAL A 268 -17.28 -15.84 0.93
CA VAL A 268 -17.82 -14.65 1.60
C VAL A 268 -18.33 -13.67 0.54
N ARG A 269 -19.56 -13.19 0.74
CA ARG A 269 -20.24 -12.29 -0.20
C ARG A 269 -20.60 -10.99 0.48
N ILE A 270 -20.87 -9.97 -0.31
CA ILE A 270 -21.33 -8.67 0.18
C ILE A 270 -22.76 -8.82 0.70
N SER A 271 -22.91 -8.80 2.02
CA SER A 271 -24.20 -8.93 2.69
C SER A 271 -24.93 -7.58 2.80
N LEU A 272 -26.23 -7.62 3.08
CA LEU A 272 -27.00 -6.40 3.36
C LEU A 272 -26.45 -5.64 4.57
N ALA A 273 -25.92 -6.35 5.57
CA ALA A 273 -25.33 -5.74 6.75
C ALA A 273 -24.08 -4.91 6.38
N MET A 274 -23.23 -5.41 5.50
CA MET A 274 -22.06 -4.67 5.00
C MET A 274 -22.49 -3.40 4.26
N ILE A 275 -23.50 -3.51 3.38
CA ILE A 275 -24.03 -2.34 2.66
C ILE A 275 -24.60 -1.31 3.63
N ASN A 276 -25.37 -1.73 4.63
CA ASN A 276 -25.92 -0.81 5.63
C ASN A 276 -24.82 -0.09 6.41
N VAL A 277 -23.76 -0.80 6.84
CA VAL A 277 -22.63 -0.17 7.54
C VAL A 277 -21.95 0.89 6.67
N VAL A 278 -21.70 0.57 5.39
CA VAL A 278 -21.10 1.53 4.46
C VAL A 278 -22.04 2.70 4.20
N PHE A 279 -23.32 2.43 3.96
CA PHE A 279 -24.34 3.45 3.71
C PHE A 279 -24.48 4.41 4.90
N GLU A 280 -24.53 3.89 6.13
CA GLU A 280 -24.60 4.69 7.36
C GLU A 280 -23.34 5.52 7.56
N ARG A 281 -22.15 4.92 7.35
CA ARG A 281 -20.88 5.63 7.44
C ARG A 281 -20.82 6.76 6.42
N TRP A 282 -21.18 6.47 5.17
CA TRP A 282 -21.27 7.46 4.12
C TRP A 282 -22.25 8.57 4.53
N CYS A 283 -23.45 8.24 5.03
CA CYS A 283 -24.45 9.21 5.50
C CYS A 283 -24.00 10.08 6.70
N ARG A 284 -23.02 9.65 7.49
CA ARG A 284 -22.48 10.43 8.62
C ARG A 284 -21.23 11.23 8.26
N ALA A 285 -20.55 10.92 7.16
CA ALA A 285 -19.34 11.63 6.76
C ALA A 285 -19.67 13.08 6.40
N GLU A 286 -19.03 14.05 7.08
CA GLU A 286 -19.20 15.48 6.78
C GLU A 286 -18.53 15.87 5.45
N ASN A 287 -17.43 15.19 5.13
CA ASN A 287 -16.58 15.46 3.98
C ASN A 287 -16.57 14.27 3.00
N GLU A 288 -15.72 14.39 1.99
CA GLU A 288 -15.32 13.31 1.09
C GLU A 288 -15.00 12.02 1.87
N MET A 289 -15.60 10.93 1.40
CA MET A 289 -15.29 9.58 1.85
C MET A 289 -14.75 8.82 0.65
N ASP A 290 -13.43 8.65 0.58
CA ASP A 290 -12.82 7.72 -0.38
C ASP A 290 -13.04 6.29 0.11
N PHE A 291 -13.92 5.57 -0.59
CA PHE A 291 -14.27 4.20 -0.24
C PHE A 291 -14.65 3.37 -1.46
N SER A 292 -14.15 2.14 -1.51
CA SER A 292 -14.56 1.13 -2.50
C SER A 292 -14.72 -0.26 -1.87
N LEU A 293 -15.78 -0.96 -2.24
CA LEU A 293 -16.06 -2.35 -1.84
C LEU A 293 -16.43 -3.18 -3.08
N TYR A 294 -15.72 -4.29 -3.30
CA TYR A 294 -15.91 -5.20 -4.43
C TYR A 294 -16.16 -6.63 -3.97
N GLY A 295 -16.97 -7.39 -4.71
CA GLY A 295 -17.15 -8.82 -4.48
C GLY A 295 -18.43 -9.37 -5.08
N SER A 296 -18.74 -10.64 -4.82
CA SER A 296 -20.02 -11.22 -5.22
C SER A 296 -21.18 -10.71 -4.35
N PRO A 297 -22.36 -10.43 -4.93
CA PRO A 297 -23.52 -10.01 -4.17
C PRO A 297 -24.09 -11.18 -3.34
N GLY A 298 -24.31 -10.94 -2.05
CA GLY A 298 -25.06 -11.80 -1.14
C GLY A 298 -26.49 -11.30 -0.90
N VAL A 299 -26.93 -10.30 -1.67
CA VAL A 299 -28.18 -9.56 -1.45
C VAL A 299 -28.87 -9.26 -2.78
N THR A 300 -30.19 -9.23 -2.78
CA THR A 300 -30.98 -8.88 -3.97
C THR A 300 -31.18 -7.37 -4.09
N ILE A 301 -31.44 -6.90 -5.30
CA ILE A 301 -31.69 -5.48 -5.60
C ILE A 301 -32.88 -4.97 -4.76
N GLU A 302 -33.93 -5.77 -4.58
CA GLU A 302 -35.13 -5.38 -3.84
C GLU A 302 -34.81 -5.08 -2.38
N LYS A 303 -33.94 -5.87 -1.75
CA LYS A 303 -33.47 -5.62 -0.38
C LYS A 303 -32.66 -4.34 -0.31
N VAL A 304 -31.78 -4.08 -1.27
CA VAL A 304 -31.01 -2.82 -1.33
C VAL A 304 -31.93 -1.61 -1.53
N MET A 305 -32.97 -1.76 -2.35
CA MET A 305 -34.01 -0.74 -2.56
C MET A 305 -34.94 -0.55 -1.36
N SER A 306 -34.96 -1.48 -0.41
CA SER A 306 -35.70 -1.32 0.85
C SER A 306 -34.95 -0.52 1.93
N ILE A 307 -33.67 -0.20 1.72
CA ILE A 307 -32.89 0.62 2.66
C ILE A 307 -33.58 1.98 2.82
N PRO A 308 -33.92 2.41 4.06
CA PRO A 308 -34.58 3.68 4.31
C PRO A 308 -33.64 4.85 4.01
N LEU A 309 -34.19 5.91 3.42
CA LEU A 309 -33.43 7.09 3.04
C LEU A 309 -33.54 8.17 4.12
N PRO A 310 -32.42 8.78 4.54
CA PRO A 310 -32.44 10.05 5.25
C PRO A 310 -33.15 11.15 4.44
N PRO A 311 -33.74 12.18 5.07
CA PRO A 311 -34.50 13.21 4.37
C PRO A 311 -33.71 14.00 3.30
N ASP A 312 -32.39 14.06 3.42
CA ASP A 312 -31.46 14.79 2.56
C ASP A 312 -30.76 13.91 1.51
N VAL A 313 -31.14 12.64 1.42
CA VAL A 313 -30.61 11.67 0.46
C VAL A 313 -31.67 11.29 -0.55
N THR A 314 -31.34 11.44 -1.83
CA THR A 314 -32.15 10.94 -2.95
C THR A 314 -31.59 9.62 -3.46
N ARG A 315 -32.44 8.82 -4.13
CA ARG A 315 -32.03 7.56 -4.76
C ARG A 315 -32.53 7.50 -6.19
N THR A 316 -31.64 7.17 -7.12
CA THR A 316 -31.96 6.90 -8.52
C THR A 316 -31.56 5.48 -8.90
N VAL A 317 -32.23 4.92 -9.91
CA VAL A 317 -31.91 3.59 -10.45
C VAL A 317 -31.75 3.71 -11.95
N GLU A 318 -30.60 3.28 -12.45
CA GLU A 318 -30.28 3.24 -13.87
C GLU A 318 -30.04 1.78 -14.28
N LYS A 319 -30.58 1.39 -15.44
CA LYS A 319 -30.39 0.05 -16.03
C LYS A 319 -29.75 0.19 -17.40
N HIS A 320 -28.60 -0.44 -17.57
CA HIS A 320 -27.80 -0.40 -18.80
C HIS A 320 -27.51 -1.85 -19.23
N GLY A 321 -28.42 -2.44 -20.00
CA GLY A 321 -28.34 -3.86 -20.37
C GLY A 321 -28.42 -4.78 -19.14
N THR A 322 -27.35 -5.53 -18.88
CA THR A 322 -27.21 -6.45 -17.73
C THR A 322 -26.70 -5.75 -16.47
N ARG A 323 -26.31 -4.47 -16.56
CA ARG A 323 -25.80 -3.66 -15.45
C ARG A 323 -26.95 -2.88 -14.80
N THR A 324 -27.02 -2.90 -13.47
CA THR A 324 -27.94 -2.06 -12.68
C THR A 324 -27.15 -1.20 -11.71
N VAL A 325 -27.37 0.11 -11.77
CA VAL A 325 -26.75 1.08 -10.86
C VAL A 325 -27.82 1.70 -9.98
N ILE A 326 -27.69 1.55 -8.67
CA ILE A 326 -28.47 2.29 -7.67
C ILE A 326 -27.55 3.37 -7.11
N ARG A 327 -27.92 4.63 -7.27
CA ARG A 327 -27.15 5.77 -6.81
C ARG A 327 -27.89 6.48 -5.69
N TRP A 328 -27.25 6.60 -4.53
CA TRP A 328 -27.69 7.50 -3.47
C TRP A 328 -26.94 8.81 -3.59
N THR A 329 -27.63 9.95 -3.52
CA THR A 329 -27.01 11.27 -3.65
C THR A 329 -27.47 12.20 -2.54
N ARG A 330 -26.52 12.78 -1.82
CA ARG A 330 -26.72 13.79 -0.78
C ARG A 330 -26.93 15.17 -1.38
N ARG A 331 -27.48 16.08 -0.58
CA ARG A 331 -27.65 17.50 -0.96
C ARG A 331 -26.35 18.21 -1.39
N ASN A 332 -25.20 17.78 -0.86
CA ASN A 332 -23.89 18.35 -1.19
C ASN A 332 -23.28 17.78 -2.50
N GLY A 333 -24.01 16.95 -3.24
CA GLY A 333 -23.55 16.39 -4.52
C GLY A 333 -22.73 15.10 -4.41
N TRP A 334 -22.37 14.68 -3.19
CA TRP A 334 -21.72 13.39 -2.97
C TRP A 334 -22.67 12.24 -3.25
N SER A 335 -22.15 11.21 -3.90
CA SER A 335 -22.88 10.01 -4.27
C SER A 335 -22.23 8.74 -3.72
N LEU A 336 -23.07 7.75 -3.42
CA LEU A 336 -22.68 6.37 -3.18
C LEU A 336 -23.37 5.52 -4.25
N ASP A 337 -22.55 4.83 -5.05
CA ASP A 337 -23.01 4.05 -6.19
C ASP A 337 -22.91 2.57 -5.85
N TYR A 338 -24.05 1.89 -5.79
CA TYR A 338 -24.17 0.44 -5.85
C TYR A 338 -24.29 0.04 -7.32
N ASP A 339 -23.31 -0.71 -7.81
CA ASP A 339 -23.23 -1.10 -9.21
C ASP A 339 -23.11 -2.62 -9.33
N LEU A 340 -24.14 -3.23 -9.91
CA LEU A 340 -24.26 -4.65 -10.10
C LEU A 340 -24.10 -5.01 -11.58
N HIS A 341 -23.04 -5.76 -11.89
CA HIS A 341 -22.76 -6.29 -13.21
C HIS A 341 -23.35 -7.70 -13.34
N GLY A 342 -24.44 -7.84 -14.11
CA GLY A 342 -25.16 -9.10 -14.27
C GLY A 342 -24.32 -10.24 -14.86
N ASP A 343 -23.44 -9.94 -15.81
CA ASP A 343 -22.65 -10.98 -16.52
C ASP A 343 -21.53 -11.59 -15.67
N HIS A 344 -21.09 -10.86 -14.65
CA HIS A 344 -19.96 -11.27 -13.80
C HIS A 344 -20.38 -11.61 -12.38
N ASN A 345 -21.67 -11.47 -12.05
CA ASN A 345 -22.17 -11.55 -10.68
C ASN A 345 -21.26 -10.75 -9.71
N MET A 346 -20.88 -9.55 -10.17
CA MET A 346 -19.95 -8.66 -9.50
C MET A 346 -20.71 -7.44 -9.02
N LEU A 347 -20.53 -7.13 -7.74
CA LEU A 347 -21.01 -5.92 -7.13
C LEU A 347 -19.82 -5.02 -6.80
N SER A 348 -19.96 -3.74 -7.12
CA SER A 348 -19.10 -2.70 -6.59
C SER A 348 -19.93 -1.66 -5.85
N LEU A 349 -19.37 -1.14 -4.76
CA LEU A 349 -19.93 -0.04 -4.00
C LEU A 349 -18.84 1.02 -3.88
N SER A 350 -19.06 2.21 -4.42
CA SER A 350 -18.04 3.26 -4.47
C SER A 350 -18.60 4.64 -4.21
N CYS A 351 -17.80 5.50 -3.60
CA CYS A 351 -18.13 6.91 -3.39
C CYS A 351 -17.58 7.76 -4.54
N SER A 352 -18.33 8.76 -4.96
CA SER A 352 -17.86 9.77 -5.93
C SER A 352 -18.54 11.11 -5.68
N GLN A 353 -17.92 12.19 -6.15
CA GLN A 353 -18.58 13.49 -6.28
C GLN A 353 -18.91 13.70 -7.76
N LYS A 354 -20.13 14.13 -8.05
CA LYS A 354 -20.43 14.61 -9.40
C LYS A 354 -19.73 15.95 -9.60
N ASP A 355 -18.85 16.00 -10.60
CA ASP A 355 -18.26 17.24 -11.13
C ASP A 355 -19.33 18.20 -11.67
#